data_AF-A0A8R7V194-F1
#
_entry.id   AF-A0A8R7V194-F1
#
_cell.length_a   1.000
_cell.length_b   1.000
_cell.length_c   1.000
_cell.angle_alpha   90.00
_cell.angle_beta   90.00
_cell.angle_gamma   90.00
#
_symmetry.space_group_name_H-M   'P 1'
#
loop_
_entity.id
_entity.type
_entity.pdbx_description
1 polymer ?
#
loop_
_entity_poly.entity_id
_entity_poly.type
_entity_poly.pdbx_seq_one_letter_code
_entity_poly.pdbx_strand_id
1 'polypeptide(L)'
;MSPICSDTLIQDINIMPWQDVVNGALRVVYRLIHAPEWTGGRRLAHEISISKQAVSNLEMILDQGNIACQQLQMRAMEIITELTLDSAANLAMETKENLINKQLQIFLNEGTEEDLKVTAGKTLASLSKTTGTFSVCIMSKYNHIVDQLTEILDAKNKAIYRTIAAEILENLCTLHMMDKNHVKNTLLPKVLAEVLASKKKPPSEAPECHVSKASGDIEENPLQDDEENQRPEHNVQINSSELNETQTSMMVLKEALLSLTLVIFDKWIISAEDFDDVAQKVAPGEGEFVAKLKTIVEENCEATANNLRIVKLCGQIAVTMMRRSQYSEHFKDQKFVETLSKASKITCNLESCMLFAGTDGGAKKTARPLLSDLVKEAEALVA
;
A
#
# COMPACT_ATOMS: atom_id res chain seq x y z
N MET A 1 -9.93 25.39 27.21
CA MET A 1 -9.07 25.68 26.04
C MET A 1 -8.53 24.35 25.53
N SER A 2 -8.56 24.09 24.22
CA SER A 2 -8.04 22.84 23.66
C SER A 2 -6.53 22.73 23.94
N PRO A 3 -5.99 21.58 24.40
CA PRO A 3 -4.56 21.43 24.70
C PRO A 3 -3.64 21.83 23.55
N ILE A 4 -4.06 21.59 22.30
CA ILE A 4 -3.29 21.93 21.09
C ILE A 4 -3.05 23.43 20.90
N CYS A 5 -3.90 24.29 21.49
CA CYS A 5 -3.77 25.75 21.42
C CYS A 5 -3.07 26.34 22.64
N SER A 6 -2.52 25.52 23.56
CA SER A 6 -1.85 26.03 24.75
C SER A 6 -0.46 26.58 24.41
N ASP A 7 -0.14 27.78 24.92
CA ASP A 7 1.19 28.39 24.76
C ASP A 7 2.28 27.66 25.55
N THR A 8 1.88 26.91 26.60
CA THR A 8 2.78 26.11 27.43
C THR A 8 2.90 24.67 26.98
N LEU A 9 2.18 24.25 25.92
CA LEU A 9 2.06 22.84 25.53
C LEU A 9 3.41 22.13 25.44
N ILE A 10 4.36 22.76 24.76
CA ILE A 10 5.70 22.20 24.53
C ILE A 10 6.51 22.07 25.82
N GLN A 11 6.30 22.97 26.78
CA GLN A 11 6.93 22.86 28.09
C GLN A 11 6.28 21.74 28.91
N ASP A 12 4.95 21.65 28.84
CA ASP A 12 4.15 20.69 29.60
C ASP A 12 4.37 19.25 29.14
N ILE A 13 4.53 18.98 27.84
CA ILE A 13 4.80 17.62 27.33
C ILE A 13 6.15 17.04 27.78
N ASN A 14 7.08 17.86 28.25
CA ASN A 14 8.33 17.37 28.84
C ASN A 14 8.11 16.76 30.25
N ILE A 15 6.91 16.92 30.81
CA ILE A 15 6.49 16.34 32.08
C ILE A 15 5.67 15.08 31.77
N MET A 16 6.20 13.88 32.10
CA MET A 16 5.65 12.58 31.64
C MET A 16 4.12 12.43 31.76
N PRO A 17 3.44 12.78 32.88
CA PRO A 17 1.98 12.70 32.96
C PRO A 17 1.21 13.50 31.90
N TRP A 18 1.72 14.67 31.49
CA TRP A 18 1.07 15.51 30.49
C TRP A 18 1.27 14.97 29.08
N GLN A 19 2.37 14.26 28.82
CA GLN A 19 2.66 13.63 27.54
C GLN A 19 1.55 12.66 27.14
N ASP A 20 1.14 11.76 28.03
CA ASP A 20 0.08 10.77 27.77
C ASP A 20 -1.28 11.43 27.53
N VAL A 21 -1.60 12.47 28.31
CA VAL A 21 -2.84 13.24 28.17
C VAL A 21 -2.89 13.93 26.81
N VAL A 22 -1.80 14.58 26.40
CA VAL A 22 -1.72 15.27 25.10
C VAL A 22 -1.77 14.26 23.96
N ASN A 23 -1.05 13.14 24.05
CA ASN A 23 -1.10 12.07 23.05
C ASN A 23 -2.53 11.51 22.89
N GLY A 24 -3.21 11.24 24.00
CA GLY A 24 -4.61 10.83 24.02
C GLY A 24 -5.54 11.87 23.36
N ALA A 25 -5.35 13.15 23.66
CA ALA A 25 -6.12 14.24 23.06
C ALA A 25 -5.89 14.36 21.55
N LEU A 26 -4.63 14.32 21.09
CA LEU A 26 -4.32 14.37 19.66
C LEU A 26 -4.87 13.15 18.91
N ARG A 27 -4.85 11.97 19.53
CA ARG A 27 -5.48 10.77 18.95
C ARG A 27 -6.98 10.95 18.74
N VAL A 28 -7.67 11.60 19.68
CA VAL A 28 -9.10 11.94 19.53
C VAL A 28 -9.31 12.95 18.40
N VAL A 29 -8.49 14.00 18.35
CA VAL A 29 -8.55 15.02 17.28
C VAL A 29 -8.36 14.38 15.90
N TYR A 30 -7.33 13.54 15.72
CA TYR A 30 -7.08 12.84 14.47
C TYR A 30 -8.28 11.97 14.07
N ARG A 31 -8.81 11.16 15.00
CA ARG A 31 -9.98 10.31 14.73
C ARG A 31 -11.22 11.09 14.33
N LEU A 32 -11.42 12.26 14.94
CA LEU A 32 -12.51 13.15 14.60
C LEU A 32 -12.32 13.73 13.19
N ILE A 33 -11.12 14.23 12.86
CA ILE A 33 -10.84 14.75 11.51
C ILE A 33 -11.05 13.66 10.44
N HIS A 34 -10.56 12.44 10.71
CA HIS A 34 -10.54 11.34 9.75
C HIS A 34 -11.84 10.50 9.71
N ALA A 35 -12.87 10.82 10.50
CA ALA A 35 -14.10 10.04 10.55
C ALA A 35 -14.92 10.19 9.25
N PRO A 36 -15.10 9.12 8.43
CA PRO A 36 -15.70 9.23 7.10
C PRO A 36 -17.16 9.71 7.10
N GLU A 37 -17.91 9.38 8.15
CA GLU A 37 -19.34 9.68 8.28
C GLU A 37 -19.62 10.99 9.02
N TRP A 38 -18.59 11.62 9.60
CA TRP A 38 -18.75 12.83 10.39
C TRP A 38 -18.36 14.08 9.60
N THR A 39 -19.37 14.89 9.26
CA THR A 39 -19.18 16.13 8.49
C THR A 39 -18.43 17.23 9.25
N GLY A 40 -18.31 17.10 10.57
CA GLY A 40 -17.56 18.04 11.41
C GLY A 40 -16.03 17.95 11.26
N GLY A 41 -15.50 16.88 10.65
CA GLY A 41 -14.06 16.66 10.50
C GLY A 41 -13.36 17.77 9.73
N ARG A 42 -13.93 18.16 8.57
CA ARG A 42 -13.41 19.28 7.76
C ARG A 42 -13.45 20.62 8.50
N ARG A 43 -14.53 20.87 9.25
CA ARG A 43 -14.63 22.10 10.05
C ARG A 43 -13.55 22.13 11.14
N LEU A 44 -13.34 21.03 11.83
CA LEU A 44 -12.31 20.91 12.85
C LEU A 44 -10.91 21.07 12.25
N ALA A 45 -10.63 20.43 11.10
CA ALA A 45 -9.38 20.61 10.37
C ALA A 45 -9.16 22.07 9.99
N HIS A 46 -10.18 22.73 9.42
CA HIS A 46 -10.11 24.14 9.09
C HIS A 46 -9.84 25.03 10.33
N GLU A 47 -10.56 24.82 11.43
CA GLU A 47 -10.39 25.57 12.69
C GLU A 47 -8.97 25.41 13.27
N ILE A 48 -8.38 24.21 13.19
CA ILE A 48 -6.98 23.98 13.59
C ILE A 48 -6.03 24.68 12.63
N SER A 49 -6.26 24.58 11.31
CA SER A 49 -5.37 25.14 10.28
C SER A 49 -5.21 26.67 10.36
N ILE A 50 -6.26 27.39 10.78
CA ILE A 50 -6.22 28.85 10.93
C ILE A 50 -5.60 29.30 12.26
N SER A 51 -5.48 28.38 13.22
CA SER A 51 -4.87 28.65 14.52
C SER A 51 -3.35 28.55 14.42
N LYS A 52 -2.68 29.70 14.31
CA LYS A 52 -1.20 29.78 14.26
C LYS A 52 -0.54 29.04 15.42
N GLN A 53 -1.09 29.18 16.62
CA GLN A 53 -0.56 28.49 17.81
C GLN A 53 -0.70 26.98 17.70
N ALA A 54 -1.84 26.48 17.22
CA ALA A 54 -2.05 25.04 17.07
C ALA A 54 -1.11 24.43 16.02
N VAL A 55 -0.97 25.09 14.86
CA VAL A 55 -0.05 24.65 13.80
C VAL A 55 1.39 24.68 14.30
N SER A 56 1.83 25.78 14.93
CA SER A 56 3.19 25.91 15.47
C SER A 56 3.49 24.85 16.54
N ASN A 57 2.52 24.54 17.41
CA ASN A 57 2.64 23.47 18.39
C ASN A 57 2.81 22.09 17.73
N LEU A 58 2.04 21.79 16.68
CA LEU A 58 2.18 20.54 15.94
C LEU A 58 3.54 20.46 15.22
N GLU A 59 4.03 21.56 14.65
CA GLU A 59 5.34 21.64 14.02
C GLU A 59 6.47 21.42 15.03
N MET A 60 6.39 22.05 16.21
CA MET A 60 7.38 21.84 17.27
C MET A 60 7.40 20.38 17.75
N ILE A 61 6.23 19.74 17.89
CA ILE A 61 6.14 18.31 18.22
C ILE A 61 6.77 17.45 17.12
N LEU A 62 6.56 17.81 15.85
CA LEU A 62 7.15 17.12 14.70
C LEU A 62 8.68 17.23 14.71
N ASP A 63 9.22 18.40 15.05
CA ASP A 63 10.66 18.71 15.03
C ASP A 63 11.42 18.16 16.25
N GLN A 64 10.79 18.13 17.43
CA GLN A 64 11.42 17.75 18.70
C GLN A 64 11.64 16.25 18.88
N GLY A 65 11.36 15.42 17.86
CA GLY A 65 11.39 13.96 17.90
C GLY A 65 12.66 13.37 18.52
N ASN A 66 12.65 13.21 19.85
CA ASN A 66 13.52 12.30 20.56
C ASN A 66 12.73 11.01 20.85
N ILE A 67 13.46 9.95 21.17
CA ILE A 67 12.92 8.59 21.35
C ILE A 67 11.80 8.54 22.40
N ALA A 68 11.78 9.45 23.39
CA ALA A 68 10.81 9.44 24.48
C ALA A 68 9.38 9.80 24.04
N CYS A 69 9.16 10.31 22.82
CA CYS A 69 7.84 10.82 22.40
C CYS A 69 7.43 10.47 20.96
N GLN A 70 7.85 9.32 20.43
CA GLN A 70 7.54 8.89 19.06
C GLN A 70 6.04 8.86 18.75
N GLN A 71 5.20 8.44 19.71
CA GLN A 71 3.75 8.40 19.51
C GLN A 71 3.15 9.79 19.27
N LEU A 72 3.62 10.80 20.00
CA LEU A 72 3.15 12.16 19.84
C LEU A 72 3.60 12.73 18.49
N GLN A 73 4.83 12.40 18.07
CA GLN A 73 5.35 12.76 16.75
C GLN A 73 4.47 12.15 15.65
N MET A 74 4.11 10.86 15.76
CA MET A 74 3.18 10.20 14.81
C MET A 74 1.82 10.91 14.76
N ARG A 75 1.23 11.29 15.91
CA ARG A 75 -0.04 12.02 15.93
C ARG A 75 0.06 13.40 15.29
N ALA A 76 1.17 14.11 15.48
CA ALA A 76 1.39 15.37 14.80
C ALA A 76 1.50 15.18 13.28
N MET A 77 2.23 14.17 12.80
CA MET A 77 2.30 13.85 11.36
C MET A 77 0.93 13.58 10.77
N GLU A 78 0.13 12.73 11.42
CA GLU A 78 -1.22 12.38 10.96
C GLU A 78 -2.12 13.61 10.90
N ILE A 79 -2.16 14.44 11.94
CA ILE A 79 -3.00 15.64 11.97
C ILE A 79 -2.57 16.62 10.88
N ILE A 80 -1.28 17.01 10.82
CA ILE A 80 -0.81 17.98 9.81
C ILE A 80 -1.04 17.44 8.38
N THR A 81 -0.95 16.11 8.17
CA THR A 81 -1.29 15.49 6.89
C THR A 81 -2.75 15.73 6.52
N GLU A 82 -3.70 15.46 7.42
CA GLU A 82 -5.12 15.73 7.18
C GLU A 82 -5.38 17.23 6.92
N LEU A 83 -4.73 18.11 7.69
CA LEU A 83 -4.81 19.56 7.45
C LEU A 83 -4.25 19.95 6.08
N THR A 84 -3.25 19.24 5.56
CA THR A 84 -2.64 19.52 4.26
C THR A 84 -3.50 19.01 3.11
N LEU A 85 -4.20 17.89 3.30
CA LEU A 85 -5.09 17.29 2.32
C LEU A 85 -6.42 18.04 2.18
N ASP A 86 -6.86 18.76 3.23
CA ASP A 86 -8.05 19.60 3.14
C ASP A 86 -7.78 20.85 2.29
N SER A 87 -8.33 20.88 1.08
CA SER A 87 -8.24 22.03 0.16
C SER A 87 -8.74 23.35 0.75
N ALA A 88 -9.60 23.32 1.78
CA ALA A 88 -10.09 24.51 2.48
C ALA A 88 -9.13 25.00 3.57
N ALA A 89 -8.14 24.20 3.96
CA ALA A 89 -7.10 24.58 4.90
C ALA A 89 -5.99 25.34 4.16
N ASN A 90 -5.78 26.60 4.53
CA ASN A 90 -4.75 27.44 3.96
C ASN A 90 -3.45 27.35 4.76
N LEU A 91 -2.89 26.14 4.87
CA LEU A 91 -1.58 25.94 5.51
C LEU A 91 -0.48 26.64 4.70
N ALA A 92 0.47 27.24 5.42
CA ALA A 92 1.64 27.86 4.82
C ALA A 92 2.46 26.83 4.01
N MET A 93 3.05 27.26 2.89
CA MET A 93 3.90 26.39 2.08
C MET A 93 5.09 25.84 2.87
N GLU A 94 5.65 26.65 3.78
CA GLU A 94 6.74 26.24 4.67
C GLU A 94 6.35 25.06 5.57
N THR A 95 5.14 25.07 6.15
CA THR A 95 4.61 23.95 6.94
C THR A 95 4.51 22.67 6.11
N LYS A 96 4.01 22.77 4.87
CA LYS A 96 3.88 21.64 3.94
C LYS A 96 5.24 21.08 3.56
N GLU A 97 6.22 21.94 3.28
CA GLU A 97 7.59 21.54 2.97
C GLU A 97 8.29 20.90 4.17
N ASN A 98 8.14 21.45 5.38
CA ASN A 98 8.74 20.87 6.59
C ASN A 98 8.16 19.47 6.85
N LEU A 99 6.84 19.34 6.74
CA LEU A 99 6.14 18.05 6.81
C LEU A 99 6.82 17.05 5.87
N ILE A 100 6.76 17.28 4.56
CA ILE A 100 7.29 16.35 3.54
C ILE A 100 8.77 16.00 3.79
N ASN A 101 9.62 16.99 4.08
CA ASN A 101 11.03 16.76 4.34
C ASN A 101 11.25 15.86 5.56
N LYS A 102 10.49 16.07 6.65
CA LYS A 102 10.57 15.22 7.84
C LYS A 102 10.11 13.80 7.56
N GLN A 103 9.01 13.61 6.85
CA GLN A 103 8.60 12.24 6.55
C GLN A 103 9.59 11.54 5.61
N LEU A 104 10.17 12.24 4.62
CA LEU A 104 11.21 11.66 3.77
C LEU A 104 12.43 11.25 4.59
N GLN A 105 12.90 12.12 5.49
CA GLN A 105 14.02 11.83 6.38
C GLN A 105 13.73 10.58 7.24
N ILE A 106 12.53 10.47 7.81
CA ILE A 106 12.14 9.38 8.71
C ILE A 106 11.96 8.07 7.94
N PHE A 107 11.29 8.12 6.77
CA PHE A 107 10.98 6.95 5.97
C PHE A 107 12.23 6.34 5.31
N LEU A 108 13.13 7.18 4.80
CA LEU A 108 14.32 6.74 4.06
C LEU A 108 15.48 6.34 5.00
N ASN A 109 15.45 6.74 6.28
CA ASN A 109 16.46 6.35 7.24
C ASN A 109 16.29 4.88 7.71
N GLU A 110 17.38 4.12 7.71
CA GLU A 110 17.38 2.71 8.10
C GLU A 110 17.24 2.50 9.62
N GLY A 111 17.76 3.43 10.42
CA GLY A 111 17.74 3.34 11.90
C GLY A 111 16.45 3.82 12.57
N THR A 112 15.43 4.19 11.80
CA THR A 112 14.14 4.63 12.33
C THR A 112 13.33 3.44 12.86
N GLU A 113 12.68 3.63 14.00
CA GLU A 113 11.69 2.70 14.56
C GLU A 113 10.55 2.41 13.56
N GLU A 114 10.03 1.18 13.57
CA GLU A 114 9.16 0.67 12.51
C GLU A 114 7.82 1.41 12.43
N ASP A 115 7.13 1.62 13.54
CA ASP A 115 5.83 2.31 13.53
C ASP A 115 5.96 3.75 13.04
N LEU A 116 7.00 4.45 13.49
CA LEU A 116 7.31 5.80 13.03
C LEU A 116 7.64 5.84 11.52
N LYS A 117 8.45 4.87 11.05
CA LYS A 117 8.80 4.72 9.63
C LYS A 117 7.58 4.44 8.77
N VAL A 118 6.73 3.50 9.18
CA VAL A 118 5.47 3.16 8.49
C VAL A 118 4.53 4.37 8.45
N THR A 119 4.38 5.09 9.57
CA THR A 119 3.52 6.27 9.65
C THR A 119 3.99 7.35 8.69
N ALA A 120 5.28 7.72 8.73
CA ALA A 120 5.87 8.70 7.83
C ALA A 120 5.66 8.33 6.35
N GLY A 121 5.89 7.06 6.02
CA GLY A 121 5.68 6.52 4.69
C GLY A 121 4.23 6.61 4.21
N LYS A 122 3.25 6.22 5.04
CA LYS A 122 1.82 6.33 4.71
C LYS A 122 1.35 7.77 4.54
N THR A 123 1.85 8.69 5.37
CA THR A 123 1.57 10.11 5.23
C THR A 123 2.15 10.67 3.92
N LEU A 124 3.37 10.28 3.52
CA LEU A 124 3.94 10.63 2.22
C LEU A 124 3.12 10.09 1.05
N ALA A 125 2.70 8.82 1.11
CA ALA A 125 1.85 8.22 0.09
C ALA A 125 0.50 8.93 -0.04
N SER A 126 -0.01 9.53 1.03
CA SER A 126 -1.25 10.32 1.00
C SER A 126 -1.01 11.71 0.41
N LEU A 127 0.04 12.41 0.86
CA LEU A 127 0.43 13.73 0.37
C LEU A 127 0.79 13.72 -1.12
N SER A 128 1.38 12.63 -1.61
CA SER A 128 1.80 12.52 -3.01
C SER A 128 0.65 12.37 -4.00
N LYS A 129 -0.58 12.11 -3.54
CA LYS A 129 -1.78 12.08 -4.40
C LYS A 129 -2.26 13.47 -4.81
N THR A 130 -1.93 14.50 -4.02
CA THR A 130 -2.47 15.84 -4.21
C THR A 130 -1.51 16.70 -5.02
N THR A 131 -1.97 17.14 -6.20
CA THR A 131 -1.22 18.07 -7.07
C THR A 131 -0.88 19.36 -6.32
N GLY A 132 0.39 19.78 -6.38
CA GLY A 132 0.86 21.03 -5.78
C GLY A 132 1.33 20.91 -4.32
N THR A 133 1.30 19.72 -3.74
CA THR A 133 1.85 19.46 -2.39
C THR A 133 3.39 19.52 -2.40
N PHE A 134 4.01 19.05 -3.48
CA PHE A 134 5.45 19.14 -3.69
C PHE A 134 5.83 20.51 -4.25
N SER A 135 6.77 21.19 -3.59
CA SER A 135 7.33 22.45 -4.06
C SER A 135 8.50 22.26 -5.02
N VAL A 136 8.96 23.36 -5.62
CA VAL A 136 10.18 23.41 -6.44
C VAL A 136 11.41 22.90 -5.67
N CYS A 137 11.48 23.14 -4.36
CA CYS A 137 12.59 22.70 -3.51
C CYS A 137 12.64 21.16 -3.44
N ILE A 138 11.51 20.50 -3.28
CA ILE A 138 11.44 19.04 -3.28
C ILE A 138 11.71 18.48 -4.69
N MET A 139 11.25 19.19 -5.73
CA MET A 139 11.57 18.87 -7.13
C MET A 139 13.08 18.84 -7.40
N SER A 140 13.86 19.70 -6.74
CA SER A 140 15.33 19.72 -6.92
C SER A 140 16.05 18.48 -6.38
N LYS A 141 15.45 17.77 -5.42
CA LYS A 141 15.97 16.52 -4.83
C LYS A 141 15.30 15.27 -5.41
N TYR A 142 14.44 15.46 -6.39
CA TYR A 142 13.47 14.47 -6.83
C TYR A 142 14.10 13.17 -7.31
N ASN A 143 15.09 13.24 -8.19
CA ASN A 143 15.74 12.05 -8.75
C ASN A 143 16.38 11.20 -7.65
N HIS A 144 17.06 11.83 -6.70
CA HIS A 144 17.65 11.15 -5.55
C HIS A 144 16.58 10.48 -4.66
N ILE A 145 15.45 11.15 -4.43
CA ILE A 145 14.33 10.56 -3.67
C ILE A 145 13.79 9.32 -4.40
N VAL A 146 13.62 9.41 -5.72
CA VAL A 146 13.16 8.28 -6.53
C VAL A 146 14.16 7.13 -6.51
N ASP A 147 15.46 7.39 -6.63
CA ASP A 147 16.51 6.36 -6.54
C ASP A 147 16.38 5.60 -5.21
N GLN A 148 16.30 6.32 -4.10
CA GLN A 148 16.15 5.73 -2.77
C GLN A 148 14.84 4.95 -2.60
N LEU A 149 13.72 5.47 -3.12
CA LEU A 149 12.44 4.73 -3.12
C LEU A 149 12.51 3.46 -3.97
N THR A 150 13.23 3.50 -5.09
CA THR A 150 13.44 2.35 -5.97
C THR A 150 14.28 1.28 -5.29
N GLU A 151 15.30 1.68 -4.53
CA GLU A 151 16.10 0.78 -3.68
C GLU A 151 15.26 0.14 -2.57
N ILE A 152 14.29 0.87 -1.99
CA ILE A 152 13.37 0.31 -0.99
C ILE A 152 12.56 -0.86 -1.56
N LEU A 153 12.29 -0.90 -2.88
CA LEU A 153 11.57 -2.01 -3.52
C LEU A 153 12.34 -3.35 -3.48
N ASP A 154 13.64 -3.36 -3.17
CA ASP A 154 14.46 -4.56 -3.04
C ASP A 154 13.82 -5.62 -2.15
N ALA A 155 13.91 -6.89 -2.55
CA ALA A 155 13.45 -8.04 -1.77
C ALA A 155 14.03 -8.14 -0.34
N LYS A 156 15.15 -7.46 -0.06
CA LYS A 156 15.76 -7.40 1.28
C LYS A 156 14.94 -6.59 2.29
N ASN A 157 14.08 -5.69 1.81
CA ASN A 157 13.26 -4.83 2.65
C ASN A 157 11.94 -5.52 3.05
N LYS A 158 11.37 -5.09 4.17
CA LYS A 158 10.06 -5.58 4.64
C LYS A 158 8.96 -5.25 3.63
N ALA A 159 8.00 -6.17 3.48
CA ALA A 159 6.90 -6.01 2.51
C ALA A 159 6.10 -4.71 2.70
N ILE A 160 5.93 -4.25 3.95
CA ILE A 160 5.24 -3.00 4.25
C ILE A 160 5.98 -1.76 3.71
N TYR A 161 7.31 -1.69 3.86
CA TYR A 161 8.11 -0.58 3.32
C TYR A 161 8.09 -0.58 1.80
N ARG A 162 8.19 -1.76 1.20
CA ARG A 162 8.12 -1.95 -0.26
C ARG A 162 6.77 -1.52 -0.81
N THR A 163 5.68 -1.86 -0.11
CA THR A 163 4.31 -1.47 -0.47
C THR A 163 4.18 0.05 -0.47
N ILE A 164 4.61 0.69 0.62
CA ILE A 164 4.55 2.15 0.76
C ILE A 164 5.39 2.83 -0.33
N ALA A 165 6.60 2.34 -0.59
CA ALA A 165 7.46 2.89 -1.64
C ALA A 165 6.81 2.78 -3.03
N ALA A 166 6.18 1.63 -3.33
CA ALA A 166 5.45 1.44 -4.58
C ALA A 166 4.28 2.43 -4.73
N GLU A 167 3.49 2.65 -3.66
CA GLU A 167 2.40 3.62 -3.67
C GLU A 167 2.89 5.06 -3.87
N ILE A 168 4.00 5.45 -3.23
CA ILE A 168 4.61 6.78 -3.44
C ILE A 168 5.07 6.93 -4.90
N LEU A 169 5.82 5.95 -5.42
CA LEU A 169 6.31 5.95 -6.80
C LEU A 169 5.16 5.99 -7.82
N GLU A 170 4.04 5.32 -7.53
CA GLU A 170 2.86 5.32 -8.40
C GLU A 170 2.24 6.71 -8.51
N ASN A 171 2.06 7.39 -7.37
CA ASN A 171 1.53 8.75 -7.35
C ASN A 171 2.48 9.71 -8.08
N LEU A 172 3.78 9.56 -7.87
CA LEU A 172 4.82 10.33 -8.54
C LEU A 172 4.83 10.12 -10.07
N CYS A 173 4.67 8.87 -10.53
CA CYS A 173 4.50 8.54 -11.94
C CYS A 173 3.24 9.20 -12.52
N THR A 174 2.13 9.17 -11.77
CA THR A 174 0.84 9.72 -12.21
C THR A 174 0.90 11.23 -12.42
N LEU A 175 1.67 11.94 -11.59
CA LEU A 175 1.84 13.39 -11.66
C LEU A 175 2.86 13.85 -12.73
N HIS A 176 3.41 12.93 -13.54
CA HIS A 176 4.45 13.20 -14.52
C HIS A 176 5.70 13.87 -13.94
N MET A 177 6.02 13.59 -12.67
CA MET A 177 7.12 14.25 -11.97
C MET A 177 8.48 13.59 -12.21
N MET A 178 8.53 12.45 -12.93
CA MET A 178 9.76 11.67 -13.16
C MET A 178 10.48 12.01 -14.47
N ASP A 179 11.78 11.74 -14.52
CA ASP A 179 12.50 11.72 -15.80
C ASP A 179 12.14 10.45 -16.59
N LYS A 180 11.81 10.60 -17.88
CA LYS A 180 11.39 9.48 -18.72
C LYS A 180 12.47 8.39 -18.80
N ASN A 181 13.74 8.78 -18.95
CA ASN A 181 14.83 7.82 -19.06
C ASN A 181 15.03 7.10 -17.73
N HIS A 182 14.85 7.79 -16.61
CA HIS A 182 14.90 7.20 -15.29
C HIS A 182 13.78 6.17 -15.07
N VAL A 183 12.53 6.50 -15.44
CA VAL A 183 11.42 5.53 -15.40
C VAL A 183 11.74 4.30 -16.25
N LYS A 184 12.19 4.50 -17.49
CA LYS A 184 12.47 3.42 -18.44
C LYS A 184 13.64 2.53 -18.00
N ASN A 185 14.76 3.13 -17.63
CA ASN A 185 16.02 2.41 -17.47
C ASN A 185 16.26 1.90 -16.05
N THR A 186 15.59 2.48 -15.05
CA THR A 186 15.82 2.15 -13.63
C THR A 186 14.55 1.60 -12.98
N LEU A 187 13.47 2.38 -12.95
CA LEU A 187 12.27 2.00 -12.20
C LEU A 187 11.53 0.82 -12.83
N LEU A 188 11.25 0.87 -14.13
CA LEU A 188 10.45 -0.16 -14.79
C LEU A 188 11.10 -1.56 -14.73
N PRO A 189 12.40 -1.75 -15.07
CA PRO A 189 13.05 -3.05 -14.95
C PRO A 189 12.97 -3.59 -13.52
N LYS A 190 13.14 -2.69 -12.53
CA LYS A 190 13.08 -3.05 -11.11
C LYS A 190 11.70 -3.52 -10.69
N VAL A 191 10.66 -2.76 -11.01
CA VAL A 191 9.27 -3.09 -10.67
C VAL A 191 8.86 -4.40 -11.35
N LEU A 192 9.18 -4.59 -12.63
CA LEU A 192 8.87 -5.83 -13.33
C LEU A 192 9.58 -7.03 -12.71
N ALA A 193 10.87 -6.89 -12.35
CA ALA A 193 11.59 -7.97 -11.70
C ALA A 193 10.92 -8.40 -10.39
N GLU A 194 10.46 -7.45 -9.58
CA GLU A 194 9.78 -7.73 -8.33
C GLU A 194 8.35 -8.29 -8.51
N VAL A 195 7.59 -7.81 -9.51
CA VAL A 195 6.25 -8.35 -9.84
C VAL A 195 6.34 -9.80 -10.30
N LEU A 196 7.35 -10.10 -11.13
CA LEU A 196 7.51 -11.38 -11.80
C LEU A 196 8.32 -12.40 -10.97
N ALA A 197 8.85 -11.98 -9.81
CA ALA A 197 9.54 -12.88 -8.89
C ALA A 197 8.54 -13.89 -8.29
N SER A 198 8.56 -15.13 -8.78
CA SER A 198 7.75 -16.21 -8.24
C SER A 198 8.30 -16.67 -6.88
N LYS A 199 7.47 -16.70 -5.82
CA LYS A 199 7.76 -17.58 -4.68
C LYS A 199 7.29 -18.98 -5.05
N LYS A 200 8.20 -19.87 -5.45
CA LYS A 200 7.88 -21.30 -5.52
C LYS A 200 7.41 -21.76 -4.13
N LYS A 201 6.11 -22.00 -3.97
CA LYS A 201 5.63 -22.86 -2.88
C LYS A 201 5.92 -24.30 -3.34
N PRO A 202 6.64 -25.13 -2.56
CA PRO A 202 6.69 -26.56 -2.87
C PRO A 202 5.26 -27.11 -2.84
N PRO A 203 4.92 -28.09 -3.69
CA PRO A 203 3.59 -28.68 -3.71
C PRO A 203 3.36 -29.37 -2.36
N SER A 204 2.57 -28.73 -1.49
CA SER A 204 1.97 -29.41 -0.36
C SER A 204 0.83 -30.22 -0.94
N GLU A 205 0.94 -31.54 -0.82
CA GLU A 205 -0.16 -32.46 -1.03
C GLU A 205 -1.38 -31.98 -0.24
N ALA A 206 -2.56 -32.09 -0.86
CA ALA A 206 -3.83 -31.62 -0.33
C ALA A 206 -4.12 -32.25 1.04
N PRO A 207 -4.65 -31.49 2.04
CA PRO A 207 -5.18 -32.12 3.23
C PRO A 207 -6.53 -32.76 2.87
N GLU A 208 -6.56 -34.10 2.93
CA GLU A 208 -7.79 -34.88 2.89
C GLU A 208 -8.74 -34.40 4.00
N CYS A 209 -9.97 -34.06 3.60
CA CYS A 209 -11.03 -33.65 4.49
C CYS A 209 -11.55 -34.88 5.26
N HIS A 210 -10.96 -35.19 6.41
CA HIS A 210 -11.52 -36.19 7.32
C HIS A 210 -12.66 -35.58 8.14
N VAL A 211 -13.87 -35.91 7.72
CA VAL A 211 -15.10 -35.75 8.49
C VAL A 211 -15.06 -36.73 9.67
N SER A 212 -14.77 -36.24 10.87
CA SER A 212 -14.93 -37.03 12.10
C SER A 212 -16.35 -36.86 12.63
N LYS A 213 -17.10 -37.97 12.58
CA LYS A 213 -18.44 -38.13 13.15
C LYS A 213 -18.43 -37.90 14.67
N ALA A 214 -19.47 -37.22 15.16
CA ALA A 214 -19.88 -37.24 16.56
C ALA A 214 -20.44 -38.61 16.96
N SER A 215 -20.07 -39.11 18.15
CA SER A 215 -20.88 -40.02 18.97
C SER A 215 -20.37 -40.03 20.42
N GLY A 216 -21.31 -40.22 21.37
CA GLY A 216 -21.27 -40.10 22.85
C GLY A 216 -20.08 -40.71 23.61
N ASP A 217 -19.97 -40.59 24.93
CA ASP A 217 -20.94 -40.24 25.98
C ASP A 217 -20.16 -39.89 27.28
N ILE A 218 -20.92 -39.38 28.24
CA ILE A 218 -20.63 -38.79 29.56
C ILE A 218 -19.84 -39.69 30.53
N GLU A 219 -18.93 -39.10 31.32
CA GLU A 219 -18.79 -39.43 32.75
C GLU A 219 -18.28 -38.21 33.56
N GLU A 220 -18.95 -37.92 34.68
CA GLU A 220 -18.73 -36.76 35.57
C GLU A 220 -17.78 -37.06 36.75
N ASN A 221 -16.89 -36.08 37.02
CA ASN A 221 -16.43 -35.55 38.34
C ASN A 221 -15.49 -36.37 39.27
N PRO A 222 -14.82 -35.75 40.30
CA PRO A 222 -14.48 -34.33 40.56
C PRO A 222 -13.06 -34.03 41.14
N LEU A 223 -12.67 -32.75 41.14
CA LEU A 223 -11.79 -31.98 42.09
C LEU A 223 -10.42 -32.53 42.56
N GLN A 224 -9.32 -31.81 42.32
CA GLN A 224 -8.45 -31.16 43.35
C GLN A 224 -7.19 -30.48 42.78
N ASP A 225 -6.68 -29.53 43.58
CA ASP A 225 -5.63 -28.53 43.42
C ASP A 225 -4.20 -29.01 43.05
N ASP A 226 -3.46 -27.99 42.59
CA ASP A 226 -2.06 -27.64 42.89
C ASP A 226 -0.91 -27.89 41.89
N GLU A 227 -0.27 -26.74 41.66
CA GLU A 227 1.08 -26.33 41.26
C GLU A 227 2.15 -27.29 40.70
N GLU A 228 2.90 -26.66 39.80
CA GLU A 228 4.33 -26.80 39.49
C GLU A 228 4.82 -27.83 38.46
N ASN A 229 5.41 -27.25 37.41
CA ASN A 229 6.57 -27.71 36.66
C ASN A 229 6.43 -29.00 35.83
N GLN A 230 6.13 -28.80 34.55
CA GLN A 230 6.86 -29.47 33.48
C GLN A 230 6.81 -28.66 32.17
N ARG A 231 7.98 -28.12 31.78
CA ARG A 231 8.22 -27.55 30.44
C ARG A 231 8.07 -28.66 29.39
N PRO A 232 7.45 -28.38 28.23
CA PRO A 232 7.79 -29.07 27.01
C PRO A 232 8.75 -28.22 26.19
N GLU A 233 9.79 -28.90 25.71
CA GLU A 233 10.90 -28.40 24.92
C GLU A 233 10.45 -27.78 23.59
N HIS A 234 11.31 -26.90 23.08
CA HIS A 234 11.20 -26.20 21.81
C HIS A 234 10.80 -27.13 20.64
N ASN A 235 9.56 -27.01 20.20
CA ASN A 235 9.23 -27.15 18.79
C ASN A 235 8.79 -25.78 18.29
N VAL A 236 9.57 -25.20 17.37
CA VAL A 236 9.22 -23.97 16.64
C VAL A 236 8.06 -24.32 15.71
N GLN A 237 6.86 -24.34 16.26
CA GLN A 237 5.64 -24.33 15.50
C GLN A 237 5.42 -22.88 15.11
N ILE A 238 5.82 -22.53 13.88
CA ILE A 238 5.51 -21.22 13.30
C ILE A 238 3.99 -21.06 13.38
N ASN A 239 3.54 -20.09 14.19
CA ASN A 239 2.14 -19.88 14.46
C ASN A 239 1.41 -19.58 13.14
N SER A 240 0.24 -20.21 12.93
CA SER A 240 -0.60 -19.99 11.75
C SER A 240 -0.97 -18.51 11.53
N SER A 241 -0.98 -17.71 12.61
CA SER A 241 -1.19 -16.26 12.59
C SER A 241 -0.10 -15.50 11.83
N GLU A 242 1.19 -15.82 12.08
CA GLU A 242 2.32 -15.13 11.45
C GLU A 242 2.44 -15.46 9.95
N LEU A 243 2.09 -16.70 9.58
CA LEU A 243 2.01 -17.12 8.17
C LEU A 243 0.91 -16.36 7.41
N ASN A 244 -0.26 -16.17 8.04
CA ASN A 244 -1.38 -15.45 7.44
C ASN A 244 -1.11 -13.94 7.27
N GLU A 245 -0.48 -13.30 8.27
CA GLU A 245 -0.06 -11.89 8.19
C GLU A 245 1.01 -11.67 7.11
N THR A 246 1.96 -12.60 6.99
CA THR A 246 3.00 -12.57 5.96
C THR A 246 2.40 -12.75 4.56
N GLN A 247 1.45 -13.67 4.39
CA GLN A 247 0.75 -13.90 3.12
C GLN A 247 -0.12 -12.69 2.73
N THR A 248 -0.82 -12.09 3.68
CA THR A 248 -1.63 -10.88 3.45
C THR A 248 -0.75 -9.70 3.04
N SER A 249 0.36 -9.47 3.76
CA SER A 249 1.31 -8.41 3.44
C SER A 249 1.92 -8.57 2.04
N MET A 250 2.17 -9.81 1.63
CA MET A 250 2.64 -10.12 0.29
C MET A 250 1.60 -9.85 -0.81
N MET A 251 0.32 -10.16 -0.56
CA MET A 251 -0.75 -9.85 -1.51
C MET A 251 -0.90 -8.33 -1.70
N VAL A 252 -0.87 -7.57 -0.61
CA VAL A 252 -0.93 -6.10 -0.65
C VAL A 252 0.26 -5.52 -1.41
N LEU A 253 1.47 -6.06 -1.21
CA LEU A 253 2.65 -5.67 -1.97
C LEU A 253 2.48 -5.98 -3.47
N LYS A 254 1.98 -7.18 -3.82
CA LYS A 254 1.77 -7.58 -5.22
C LYS A 254 0.75 -6.67 -5.91
N GLU A 255 -0.33 -6.32 -5.22
CA GLU A 255 -1.32 -5.33 -5.68
C GLU A 255 -0.66 -3.97 -5.95
N ALA A 256 0.12 -3.45 -5.00
CA ALA A 256 0.79 -2.15 -5.15
C ALA A 256 1.80 -2.12 -6.31
N LEU A 257 2.61 -3.18 -6.47
CA LEU A 257 3.57 -3.28 -7.57
C LEU A 257 2.88 -3.39 -8.94
N LEU A 258 1.76 -4.12 -9.03
CA LEU A 258 0.96 -4.21 -10.27
C LEU A 258 0.29 -2.86 -10.60
N SER A 259 -0.20 -2.13 -9.59
CA SER A 259 -0.78 -0.80 -9.76
C SER A 259 0.25 0.20 -10.29
N LEU A 260 1.45 0.22 -9.69
CA LEU A 260 2.59 0.99 -10.18
C LEU A 260 2.96 0.61 -11.63
N THR A 261 3.01 -0.69 -11.94
CA THR A 261 3.31 -1.19 -13.30
C THR A 261 2.30 -0.66 -14.32
N LEU A 262 1.01 -0.71 -13.98
CA LEU A 262 -0.06 -0.21 -14.84
C LEU A 262 0.09 1.29 -15.10
N VAL A 263 0.40 2.09 -14.08
CA VAL A 263 0.62 3.54 -14.24
C VAL A 263 1.83 3.82 -15.13
N ILE A 264 2.93 3.10 -14.95
CA ILE A 264 4.11 3.25 -15.81
C ILE A 264 3.74 2.93 -17.27
N PHE A 265 2.99 1.86 -17.51
CA PHE A 265 2.57 1.48 -18.86
C PHE A 265 1.60 2.47 -19.50
N ASP A 266 0.63 2.95 -18.73
CA ASP A 266 -0.37 3.89 -19.24
C ASP A 266 0.20 5.30 -19.47
N LYS A 267 1.13 5.76 -18.62
CA LYS A 267 1.62 7.16 -18.65
C LYS A 267 2.97 7.36 -19.31
N TRP A 268 3.87 6.37 -19.25
CA TRP A 268 5.29 6.57 -19.58
C TRP A 268 5.82 5.73 -20.75
N ILE A 269 5.22 4.59 -21.03
CA ILE A 269 5.61 3.78 -22.19
C ILE A 269 5.03 4.40 -23.46
N ILE A 270 5.93 4.90 -24.31
CA ILE A 270 5.61 5.64 -25.54
C ILE A 270 5.67 4.74 -26.78
N SER A 271 6.45 3.65 -26.77
CA SER A 271 6.56 2.71 -27.89
C SER A 271 6.67 1.25 -27.43
N ALA A 272 6.38 0.32 -28.35
CA ALA A 272 6.60 -1.12 -28.16
C ALA A 272 8.08 -1.43 -27.84
N GLU A 273 8.99 -0.79 -28.56
CA GLU A 273 10.45 -0.95 -28.42
C GLU A 273 10.95 -0.58 -27.03
N ASP A 274 10.40 0.49 -26.43
CA ASP A 274 10.75 0.92 -25.07
C ASP A 274 10.41 -0.18 -24.04
N PHE A 275 9.35 -0.93 -24.28
CA PHE A 275 8.94 -2.05 -23.43
C PHE A 275 9.75 -3.31 -23.72
N ASP A 276 9.93 -3.68 -24.98
CA ASP A 276 10.60 -4.93 -25.39
C ASP A 276 12.01 -5.04 -24.81
N ASP A 277 12.78 -3.95 -24.85
CA ASP A 277 14.12 -3.88 -24.25
C ASP A 277 14.09 -4.20 -22.74
N VAL A 278 13.07 -3.71 -22.03
CA VAL A 278 12.95 -3.93 -20.58
C VAL A 278 12.39 -5.32 -20.27
N ALA A 279 11.39 -5.77 -21.03
CA ALA A 279 10.81 -7.10 -20.90
C ALA A 279 11.88 -8.18 -21.13
N GLN A 280 12.71 -8.04 -22.17
CA GLN A 280 13.77 -8.99 -22.49
C GLN A 280 14.86 -9.04 -21.41
N LYS A 281 15.12 -7.93 -20.70
CA LYS A 281 16.07 -7.91 -19.56
C LYS A 281 15.56 -8.69 -18.35
N VAL A 282 14.24 -8.68 -18.11
CA VAL A 282 13.63 -9.26 -16.90
C VAL A 282 13.08 -10.67 -17.16
N ALA A 283 12.65 -10.95 -18.37
CA ALA A 283 12.05 -12.20 -18.84
C ALA A 283 12.57 -12.48 -20.26
N PRO A 284 13.79 -13.02 -20.41
CA PRO A 284 14.49 -13.11 -21.69
C PRO A 284 13.87 -14.11 -22.68
N GLY A 285 13.02 -15.03 -22.23
CA GLY A 285 12.30 -15.94 -23.10
C GLY A 285 11.19 -15.26 -23.90
N GLU A 286 11.01 -15.67 -25.15
CA GLU A 286 9.90 -15.20 -25.99
C GLU A 286 8.55 -15.51 -25.31
N GLY A 287 7.72 -14.48 -25.12
CA GLY A 287 6.45 -14.60 -24.40
C GLY A 287 6.57 -14.91 -22.90
N GLU A 288 7.77 -14.96 -22.32
CA GLU A 288 7.97 -15.32 -20.91
C GLU A 288 7.30 -14.33 -19.96
N PHE A 289 7.34 -13.03 -20.28
CA PHE A 289 6.61 -12.00 -19.54
C PHE A 289 5.11 -12.33 -19.45
N VAL A 290 4.50 -12.65 -20.59
CA VAL A 290 3.06 -12.96 -20.68
C VAL A 290 2.75 -14.25 -19.93
N ALA A 291 3.62 -15.26 -20.02
CA ALA A 291 3.49 -16.50 -19.27
C ALA A 291 3.51 -16.26 -17.75
N LYS A 292 4.43 -15.41 -17.25
CA LYS A 292 4.48 -15.05 -15.83
C LYS A 292 3.27 -14.23 -15.39
N LEU A 293 2.83 -13.26 -16.20
CA LEU A 293 1.61 -12.50 -15.92
C LEU A 293 0.38 -13.41 -15.87
N LYS A 294 0.30 -14.41 -16.75
CA LYS A 294 -0.72 -15.46 -16.73
C LYS A 294 -0.67 -16.26 -15.43
N THR A 295 0.51 -16.72 -15.00
CA THR A 295 0.68 -17.44 -13.74
C THR A 295 0.19 -16.61 -12.55
N ILE A 296 0.42 -15.29 -12.55
CA ILE A 296 -0.13 -14.41 -11.51
C ILE A 296 -1.66 -14.48 -11.48
N VAL A 297 -2.32 -14.47 -12.65
CA VAL A 297 -3.79 -14.61 -12.72
C VAL A 297 -4.23 -15.97 -12.16
N GLU A 298 -3.58 -17.06 -12.57
CA GLU A 298 -3.89 -18.43 -12.14
C GLU A 298 -3.75 -18.60 -10.62
N GLU A 299 -2.68 -18.06 -10.03
CA GLU A 299 -2.43 -18.07 -8.58
C GLU A 299 -3.44 -17.23 -7.78
N ASN A 300 -4.18 -16.32 -8.42
CA ASN A 300 -5.08 -15.37 -7.77
C ASN A 300 -6.54 -15.54 -8.25
N CYS A 301 -6.94 -16.76 -8.63
CA CYS A 301 -8.32 -17.04 -9.08
C CYS A 301 -9.33 -17.25 -7.95
N GLU A 302 -8.91 -17.42 -6.70
CA GLU A 302 -9.84 -17.59 -5.57
C GLU A 302 -10.68 -16.32 -5.33
N ALA A 303 -11.95 -16.50 -4.95
CA ALA A 303 -12.91 -15.43 -4.76
C ALA A 303 -12.68 -14.62 -3.47
N THR A 304 -11.57 -13.87 -3.43
CA THR A 304 -11.27 -12.86 -2.40
C THR A 304 -11.11 -11.47 -3.03
N ALA A 305 -11.34 -10.41 -2.26
CA ALA A 305 -11.27 -9.04 -2.77
C ALA A 305 -9.88 -8.66 -3.29
N ASN A 306 -8.81 -9.09 -2.60
CA ASN A 306 -7.43 -8.81 -3.00
C ASN A 306 -7.06 -9.56 -4.29
N ASN A 307 -7.44 -10.84 -4.39
CA ASN A 307 -7.21 -11.64 -5.59
C ASN A 307 -7.90 -11.05 -6.81
N LEU A 308 -9.17 -10.63 -6.66
CA LEU A 308 -9.90 -9.95 -7.73
C LEU A 308 -9.18 -8.66 -8.18
N ARG A 309 -8.66 -7.84 -7.25
CA ARG A 309 -7.89 -6.64 -7.60
C ARG A 309 -6.63 -6.97 -8.40
N ILE A 310 -5.87 -7.97 -7.94
CA ILE A 310 -4.65 -8.44 -8.62
C ILE A 310 -4.99 -8.90 -10.04
N VAL A 311 -6.02 -9.74 -10.22
CA VAL A 311 -6.45 -10.22 -11.54
C VAL A 311 -6.91 -9.08 -12.43
N LYS A 312 -7.64 -8.10 -11.90
CA LYS A 312 -8.07 -6.91 -12.66
C LYS A 312 -6.89 -6.07 -13.12
N LEU A 313 -5.91 -5.84 -12.25
CA LEU A 313 -4.67 -5.14 -12.62
C LEU A 313 -3.91 -5.88 -13.72
N CYS A 314 -3.78 -7.21 -13.63
CA CYS A 314 -3.19 -8.02 -14.70
C CYS A 314 -3.95 -7.89 -16.03
N GLY A 315 -5.28 -7.90 -16.00
CA GLY A 315 -6.11 -7.69 -17.18
C GLY A 315 -5.95 -6.29 -17.79
N GLN A 316 -5.88 -5.24 -16.95
CA GLN A 316 -5.64 -3.86 -17.41
C GLN A 316 -4.25 -3.70 -18.02
N ILE A 317 -3.22 -4.30 -17.42
CA ILE A 317 -1.87 -4.34 -17.96
C ILE A 317 -1.89 -5.03 -19.34
N ALA A 318 -2.50 -6.21 -19.44
CA ALA A 318 -2.58 -6.96 -20.69
C ALA A 318 -3.27 -6.15 -21.81
N VAL A 319 -4.43 -5.58 -21.52
CA VAL A 319 -5.18 -4.72 -22.45
C VAL A 319 -4.36 -3.51 -22.89
N THR A 320 -3.68 -2.84 -21.96
CA THR A 320 -2.84 -1.67 -22.27
C THR A 320 -1.70 -2.05 -23.21
N MET A 321 -1.07 -3.20 -22.98
CA MET A 321 0.01 -3.71 -23.82
C MET A 321 -0.49 -4.13 -25.21
N MET A 322 -1.59 -4.89 -25.30
CA MET A 322 -2.18 -5.26 -26.60
C MET A 322 -2.48 -4.03 -27.47
N ARG A 323 -3.00 -2.96 -26.86
CA ARG A 323 -3.30 -1.70 -27.57
C ARG A 323 -2.05 -0.96 -28.06
N ARG A 324 -0.96 -0.95 -27.29
CA ARG A 324 0.19 -0.04 -27.51
C ARG A 324 1.43 -0.71 -28.09
N SER A 325 1.67 -1.98 -27.78
CA SER A 325 2.95 -2.65 -28.07
C SER A 325 2.84 -3.84 -29.02
N GLN A 326 1.69 -4.07 -29.66
CA GLN A 326 1.46 -5.20 -30.58
C GLN A 326 1.65 -6.59 -29.93
N TYR A 327 1.54 -6.68 -28.60
CA TYR A 327 1.70 -7.95 -27.86
C TYR A 327 0.56 -8.96 -28.05
N SER A 328 -0.42 -8.66 -28.90
CA SER A 328 -1.61 -9.50 -29.12
C SER A 328 -1.25 -10.94 -29.47
N GLU A 329 -0.21 -11.17 -30.28
CA GLU A 329 0.25 -12.52 -30.63
C GLU A 329 0.77 -13.29 -29.41
N HIS A 330 1.68 -12.70 -28.62
CA HIS A 330 2.17 -13.34 -27.39
C HIS A 330 1.04 -13.66 -26.39
N PHE A 331 0.06 -12.78 -26.24
CA PHE A 331 -1.11 -13.03 -25.39
C PHE A 331 -2.04 -14.14 -25.93
N LYS A 332 -2.17 -14.24 -27.26
CA LYS A 332 -2.92 -15.28 -27.95
C LYS A 332 -2.25 -16.64 -27.77
N ASP A 333 -0.95 -16.72 -28.03
CA ASP A 333 -0.16 -17.96 -27.93
C ASP A 333 -0.15 -18.52 -26.51
N GLN A 334 -0.07 -17.65 -25.50
CA GLN A 334 -0.11 -18.04 -24.09
C GLN A 334 -1.53 -18.39 -23.59
N LYS A 335 -2.57 -18.19 -24.41
CA LYS A 335 -3.99 -18.36 -24.01
C LYS A 335 -4.34 -17.53 -22.77
N PHE A 336 -3.81 -16.32 -22.69
CA PHE A 336 -4.03 -15.44 -21.55
C PHE A 336 -5.52 -15.07 -21.40
N VAL A 337 -6.18 -14.75 -22.52
CA VAL A 337 -7.60 -14.35 -22.53
C VAL A 337 -8.51 -15.47 -22.02
N GLU A 338 -8.21 -16.74 -22.35
CA GLU A 338 -8.94 -17.90 -21.82
C GLU A 338 -8.80 -17.99 -20.29
N THR A 339 -7.60 -17.73 -19.78
CA THR A 339 -7.29 -17.74 -18.34
C THR A 339 -8.02 -16.61 -17.62
N LEU A 340 -8.01 -15.40 -18.20
CA LEU A 340 -8.73 -14.25 -17.67
C LEU A 340 -10.26 -14.48 -17.66
N SER A 341 -10.79 -15.11 -18.71
CA SER A 341 -12.21 -15.50 -18.81
C SER A 341 -12.61 -16.50 -17.73
N LYS A 342 -11.75 -17.49 -17.44
CA LYS A 342 -11.96 -18.43 -16.32
C LYS A 342 -11.98 -17.71 -14.97
N ALA A 343 -11.02 -16.84 -14.71
CA ALA A 343 -10.96 -16.05 -13.47
C ALA A 343 -12.20 -15.14 -13.32
N SER A 344 -12.67 -14.54 -14.42
CA SER A 344 -13.90 -13.73 -14.45
C SER A 344 -15.13 -14.53 -14.04
N LYS A 345 -15.27 -15.77 -14.52
CA LYS A 345 -16.39 -16.66 -14.14
C LYS A 345 -16.36 -17.05 -12.67
N ILE A 346 -15.17 -17.30 -12.11
CA ILE A 346 -15.02 -17.68 -10.70
C ILE A 346 -15.37 -16.49 -9.77
N THR A 347 -14.96 -15.29 -10.15
CA THR A 347 -15.05 -14.09 -9.29
C THR A 347 -16.30 -13.22 -9.54
N CYS A 348 -17.16 -13.57 -10.51
CA CYS A 348 -18.29 -12.73 -10.93
C CYS A 348 -19.28 -12.39 -9.81
N ASN A 349 -19.59 -13.37 -8.94
CA ASN A 349 -20.50 -13.17 -7.82
C ASN A 349 -19.90 -12.22 -6.78
N LEU A 350 -18.60 -12.37 -6.48
CA LEU A 350 -17.88 -11.48 -5.58
C LEU A 350 -17.84 -10.06 -6.15
N GLU A 351 -17.47 -9.91 -7.42
CA GLU A 351 -17.41 -8.60 -8.07
C GLU A 351 -18.79 -7.92 -8.05
N SER A 352 -19.87 -8.68 -8.29
CA SER A 352 -21.24 -8.18 -8.16
C SER A 352 -21.55 -7.70 -6.74
N CYS A 353 -21.22 -8.49 -5.71
CA CYS A 353 -21.41 -8.10 -4.31
C CYS A 353 -20.64 -6.82 -3.97
N MET A 354 -19.40 -6.68 -4.44
CA MET A 354 -18.58 -5.49 -4.19
C MET A 354 -19.14 -4.23 -4.87
N LEU A 355 -19.69 -4.37 -6.09
CA LEU A 355 -20.41 -3.29 -6.76
C LEU A 355 -21.62 -2.83 -5.96
N PHE A 356 -22.42 -3.77 -5.46
CA PHE A 356 -23.61 -3.46 -4.65
C PHE A 356 -23.26 -2.84 -3.29
N ALA A 357 -22.20 -3.33 -2.64
CA ALA A 357 -21.74 -2.83 -1.35
C ALA A 357 -21.13 -1.42 -1.43
N GLY A 358 -20.97 -0.86 -2.64
CA GLY A 358 -20.41 0.48 -2.80
C GLY A 358 -18.98 0.58 -2.27
N THR A 359 -18.17 -0.48 -2.40
CA THR A 359 -16.75 -0.47 -1.97
C THR A 359 -15.89 0.53 -2.76
N ASP A 360 -16.49 1.27 -3.70
CA ASP A 360 -15.94 2.45 -4.36
C ASP A 360 -15.79 3.69 -3.43
N GLY A 361 -16.36 3.67 -2.23
CA GLY A 361 -16.20 4.74 -1.24
C GLY A 361 -14.84 4.72 -0.51
N GLY A 362 -14.04 3.67 -0.65
CA GLY A 362 -12.70 3.56 -0.04
C GLY A 362 -11.58 4.17 -0.90
N ALA A 363 -10.39 4.37 -0.31
CA ALA A 363 -9.22 4.95 -0.97
C ALA A 363 -8.70 4.17 -2.20
N LYS A 364 -9.20 2.95 -2.45
CA LYS A 364 -8.87 2.14 -3.64
C LYS A 364 -10.17 1.84 -4.40
N LYS A 365 -10.34 2.47 -5.58
CA LYS A 365 -11.49 2.23 -6.47
C LYS A 365 -11.43 0.79 -6.98
N THR A 366 -12.48 0.01 -6.76
CA THR A 366 -12.45 -1.45 -7.00
C THR A 366 -13.58 -1.93 -7.89
N ALA A 367 -14.63 -1.12 -8.11
CA ALA A 367 -15.75 -1.50 -8.95
C ALA A 367 -15.40 -1.60 -10.44
N ARG A 368 -14.56 -0.69 -10.95
CA ARG A 368 -14.36 -0.53 -12.40
C ARG A 368 -12.88 -0.52 -12.78
N PRO A 369 -12.54 -1.01 -14.00
CA PRO A 369 -13.43 -1.71 -14.97
C PRO A 369 -13.89 -3.07 -14.42
N LEU A 370 -14.98 -3.65 -14.94
CA LEU A 370 -15.34 -5.03 -14.55
C LEU A 370 -14.35 -6.00 -15.17
N LEU A 371 -14.11 -7.13 -14.51
CA LEU A 371 -13.25 -8.15 -15.10
C LEU A 371 -13.84 -8.70 -16.41
N SER A 372 -15.16 -8.80 -16.50
CA SER A 372 -15.85 -9.18 -17.74
C SER A 372 -15.71 -8.15 -18.87
N ASP A 373 -15.59 -6.86 -18.55
CA ASP A 373 -15.33 -5.81 -19.54
C ASP A 373 -13.91 -5.95 -20.10
N LEU A 374 -12.92 -6.21 -19.23
CA LEU A 374 -11.54 -6.47 -19.63
C LEU A 374 -11.41 -7.71 -20.51
N VAL A 375 -12.14 -8.79 -20.20
CA VAL A 375 -12.15 -10.01 -21.02
C VAL A 375 -12.66 -9.72 -22.43
N LYS A 376 -13.82 -9.08 -22.57
CA LYS A 376 -14.39 -8.72 -23.88
C LYS A 376 -13.44 -7.87 -24.70
N GLU A 377 -12.78 -6.94 -24.04
CA GLU A 377 -11.84 -6.05 -24.70
C GLU A 377 -10.59 -6.78 -25.18
N ALA A 378 -10.02 -7.63 -24.32
CA ALA A 378 -8.88 -8.46 -24.67
C ALA A 378 -9.22 -9.45 -25.80
N GLU A 379 -10.42 -10.04 -25.80
CA GLU A 379 -10.93 -10.90 -26.88
C GLU A 379 -10.95 -10.16 -28.23
N ALA A 380 -11.40 -8.90 -28.25
CA ALA A 380 -11.42 -8.08 -29.45
C ALA A 380 -10.01 -7.73 -29.96
N LEU A 381 -9.01 -7.63 -29.08
CA LEU A 381 -7.64 -7.27 -29.42
C LEU A 381 -6.77 -8.45 -29.90
N VAL A 382 -7.20 -9.70 -29.66
CA VAL A 382 -6.48 -10.92 -30.10
C VAL A 382 -7.18 -11.69 -31.23
N ALA A 383 -8.37 -11.23 -31.62
CA ALA A 383 -9.12 -11.72 -32.77
C ALA A 383 -8.34 -11.44 -34.06
#